data_AF-A0A1W0WIS1-F1
#
_entry.id   AF-A0A1W0WIS1-F1
#
_cell.length_a   1.000
_cell.length_b   1.000
_cell.length_c   1.000
_cell.angle_alpha   90.00
_cell.angle_beta   90.00
_cell.angle_gamma   90.00
#
_symmetry.space_group_name_H-M   'P 1'
#
loop_
_entity.id
_entity.type
_entity.pdbx_description
1 polymer ?
#
loop_
_entity_poly.entity_id
_entity_poly.type
_entity_poly.pdbx_seq_one_letter_code
_entity_poly.pdbx_strand_id
1 'polypeptide(L)'
;MSVAKTLLVILLVGLISCVAGQSKLMLTTRQSPTAATSVDISSTVGIAAIKGTTFSASRPTKILIHGYLDNYNAVWWQQMAAAFLQAEDLNVFRLDWAQSFAGGYQQASANTVTVGAQVANAIQYLSSAYGVPASNVYVIGHSLGAQLAGSVGEALKNRGVQLGRITGLDPAGPGFDGAAASAKLEQTDARFVDTIMTNAGGLGSAQAVGHLNFLPNGGRVQPGCSVLLPLCSHAKALTIVTDSITGQNQITATQCPEYATFQQGRCNGQARAIVGYRTNLAAAGSSPLKFYS
;
A
#
# COMPACT_ATOMS: atom_id res chain seq x y z
N MET A 1 -54.10 -33.19 25.03
CA MET A 1 -53.63 -31.99 25.78
C MET A 1 -52.11 -31.99 25.74
N SER A 2 -51.56 -31.12 24.89
CA SER A 2 -50.14 -30.99 24.59
C SER A 2 -49.46 -30.14 25.66
N VAL A 3 -48.35 -30.61 26.23
CA VAL A 3 -47.45 -29.80 27.05
C VAL A 3 -46.16 -29.65 26.27
N ALA A 4 -45.97 -28.46 25.71
CA ALA A 4 -44.76 -28.07 24.98
C ALA A 4 -43.58 -27.96 25.95
N LYS A 5 -42.54 -28.77 25.71
CA LYS A 5 -41.20 -28.54 26.26
C LYS A 5 -40.40 -27.76 25.22
N THR A 6 -40.35 -26.44 25.37
CA THR A 6 -39.46 -25.58 24.59
C THR A 6 -38.04 -25.73 25.14
N LEU A 7 -37.18 -26.46 24.42
CA LEU A 7 -35.75 -26.50 24.68
C LEU A 7 -35.14 -25.20 24.13
N LEU A 8 -34.71 -24.30 25.01
CA LEU A 8 -33.96 -23.10 24.65
C LEU A 8 -32.54 -23.53 24.26
N VAL A 9 -32.29 -23.74 22.97
CA VAL A 9 -30.94 -23.87 22.43
C VAL A 9 -30.34 -22.47 22.39
N ILE A 10 -29.57 -22.12 23.42
CA ILE A 10 -28.69 -20.96 23.38
C ILE A 10 -27.58 -21.32 22.38
N LEU A 11 -27.76 -20.91 21.13
CA LEU A 11 -26.68 -20.80 20.16
C LEU A 11 -25.71 -19.75 20.69
N LEU A 12 -24.70 -20.19 21.43
CA LEU A 12 -23.44 -19.46 21.50
C LEU A 12 -22.83 -19.50 20.09
N VAL A 13 -23.32 -18.64 19.20
CA VAL A 13 -22.47 -18.07 18.17
C VAL A 13 -21.53 -17.13 18.92
N GLY A 14 -20.54 -17.74 19.57
CA GLY A 14 -19.31 -17.03 19.83
C GLY A 14 -18.81 -16.61 18.47
N LEU A 15 -19.07 -15.36 18.12
CA LEU A 15 -18.24 -14.62 17.18
C LEU A 15 -16.81 -14.95 17.60
N ILE A 16 -16.16 -15.84 16.85
CA ILE A 16 -14.71 -15.81 16.75
C ILE A 16 -14.47 -14.46 16.12
N SER A 17 -14.43 -13.47 16.99
CA SER A 17 -13.77 -12.21 16.75
C SER A 17 -12.35 -12.68 16.52
N CYS A 18 -11.99 -12.93 15.27
CA CYS A 18 -10.62 -12.89 14.86
C CYS A 18 -10.24 -11.46 15.22
N VAL A 19 -9.67 -11.29 16.42
CA VAL A 19 -9.20 -10.00 16.87
C VAL A 19 -8.03 -9.74 15.94
N ALA A 20 -8.33 -9.09 14.81
CA ALA A 20 -7.34 -8.34 14.09
C ALA A 20 -6.73 -7.44 15.16
N GLY A 21 -5.53 -7.81 15.63
CA GLY A 21 -4.83 -7.06 16.65
C GLY A 21 -4.83 -5.59 16.24
N GLN A 22 -5.14 -4.70 17.19
CA GLN A 22 -5.48 -3.31 16.92
C GLN A 22 -4.44 -2.69 15.99
N SER A 23 -4.80 -2.56 14.70
CA SER A 23 -3.95 -1.88 13.74
C SER A 23 -3.95 -0.39 14.10
N LYS A 24 -2.78 0.24 14.05
CA LYS A 24 -2.60 1.62 14.50
C LYS A 24 -2.04 2.47 13.38
N LEU A 25 -2.57 3.67 13.21
CA LEU A 25 -1.94 4.67 12.36
C LEU A 25 -1.04 5.55 13.22
N MET A 26 0.26 5.49 12.94
CA MET A 26 1.27 6.30 13.61
C MET A 26 1.46 7.59 12.82
N LEU A 27 0.86 8.68 13.29
CA LEU A 27 0.93 10.01 12.65
C LEU A 27 2.28 10.68 12.92
N THR A 28 2.88 11.22 11.87
CA THR A 28 4.02 12.15 11.90
C THR A 28 3.77 13.33 10.98
N THR A 29 4.25 14.50 11.43
CA THR A 29 4.12 15.79 10.72
C THR A 29 5.41 16.58 10.91
N ARG A 30 5.56 17.72 10.23
CA ARG A 30 6.71 18.61 10.46
C ARG A 30 6.78 19.16 11.89
N GLN A 31 5.63 19.28 12.58
CA GLN A 31 5.58 19.73 13.98
C GLN A 31 6.01 18.63 14.95
N SER A 32 5.89 17.36 14.56
CA SER A 32 6.29 16.21 15.37
C SER A 32 6.96 15.14 14.48
N PRO A 33 8.18 15.41 13.98
CA PRO A 33 8.82 14.54 12.99
C PRO A 33 9.38 13.25 13.59
N THR A 34 9.68 13.24 14.89
CA THR A 34 10.27 12.09 15.61
C THR A 34 9.31 11.42 16.57
N ALA A 35 8.37 12.16 17.17
CA ALA A 35 7.36 11.62 18.07
C ALA A 35 6.08 11.29 17.29
N ALA A 36 5.84 10.00 17.08
CA ALA A 36 4.66 9.52 16.38
C ALA A 36 3.44 9.51 17.31
N THR A 37 2.31 10.09 16.88
CA THR A 37 1.05 9.98 17.63
C THR A 37 0.27 8.76 17.15
N SER A 38 0.00 7.82 18.05
CA SER A 38 -0.83 6.64 17.75
C SER A 38 -2.29 7.03 17.62
N VAL A 39 -2.90 6.68 16.49
CA VAL A 39 -4.34 6.78 16.23
C VAL A 39 -4.91 5.37 16.11
N ASP A 40 -5.85 5.04 16.98
CA ASP A 40 -6.61 3.80 16.92
C ASP A 40 -7.63 3.88 15.78
N ILE A 41 -7.51 2.98 14.79
CA ILE A 41 -8.43 2.92 13.65
C ILE A 41 -9.48 1.82 13.77
N SER A 42 -9.52 1.11 14.91
CA SER A 42 -10.53 0.09 15.18
C SER A 42 -11.90 0.68 15.58
N SER A 43 -11.94 1.97 15.93
CA SER A 43 -13.17 2.65 16.35
C SER A 43 -13.24 4.10 15.86
N THR A 44 -14.45 4.60 15.67
CA THR A 44 -14.70 6.02 15.34
C THR A 44 -14.15 6.97 16.40
N VAL A 45 -14.23 6.59 17.68
CA VAL A 45 -13.69 7.36 18.81
C VAL A 45 -12.16 7.46 18.72
N GLY A 46 -11.49 6.34 18.40
CA GLY A 46 -10.05 6.30 18.17
C GLY A 46 -9.62 7.21 17.02
N ILE A 47 -10.34 7.19 15.91
CA ILE A 47 -10.06 8.06 14.76
C ILE A 47 -10.33 9.53 15.13
N ALA A 48 -11.40 9.82 15.88
CA ALA A 48 -11.75 11.18 16.31
C ALA A 48 -10.66 11.84 17.17
N ALA A 49 -9.91 11.05 17.95
CA ALA A 49 -8.82 11.54 18.79
C ALA A 49 -7.72 12.27 18.00
N ILE A 50 -7.66 12.08 16.67
CA ILE A 50 -6.69 12.76 15.80
C ILE A 50 -6.79 14.29 15.84
N LYS A 51 -7.96 14.85 16.17
CA LYS A 51 -8.16 16.30 16.29
C LYS A 51 -7.29 16.94 17.38
N GLY A 52 -6.92 16.19 18.42
CA GLY A 52 -6.05 16.66 19.50
C GLY A 52 -4.55 16.56 19.20
N THR A 53 -4.17 16.31 17.94
CA THR A 53 -2.79 16.02 17.51
C THR A 53 -2.27 17.09 16.55
N THR A 54 -1.11 16.84 15.93
CA THR A 54 -0.53 17.73 14.91
C THR A 54 -1.15 17.57 13.52
N PHE A 55 -2.16 16.71 13.38
CA PHE A 55 -2.91 16.52 12.14
C PHE A 55 -3.55 17.81 11.63
N SER A 56 -3.54 17.99 10.32
CA SER A 56 -4.29 19.07 9.67
C SER A 56 -5.00 18.58 8.42
N ALA A 57 -6.31 18.82 8.35
CA ALA A 57 -7.14 18.43 7.20
C ALA A 57 -6.82 19.21 5.91
N SER A 58 -6.19 20.37 6.01
CA SER A 58 -5.75 21.17 4.85
C SER A 58 -4.50 20.61 4.18
N ARG A 59 -3.85 19.61 4.78
CA ARG A 59 -2.60 19.02 4.28
C ARG A 59 -2.85 17.72 3.51
N PRO A 60 -2.08 17.44 2.44
CA PRO A 60 -2.09 16.13 1.79
C PRO A 60 -1.81 15.01 2.80
N THR A 61 -2.41 13.85 2.57
CA THR A 61 -2.26 12.69 3.47
C THR A 61 -1.58 11.53 2.75
N LYS A 62 -0.50 11.02 3.35
CA LYS A 62 0.24 9.84 2.89
C LYS A 62 0.06 8.71 3.91
N ILE A 63 -0.17 7.48 3.44
CA ILE A 63 -0.27 6.30 4.31
C ILE A 63 0.77 5.27 3.85
N LEU A 64 1.71 4.95 4.72
CA LEU A 64 2.77 3.96 4.48
C LEU A 64 2.37 2.63 5.12
N ILE A 65 2.42 1.54 4.36
CA ILE A 65 2.01 0.20 4.81
C ILE A 65 3.17 -0.78 4.61
N HIS A 66 3.61 -1.39 5.71
CA HIS A 66 4.70 -2.36 5.69
C HIS A 66 4.25 -3.77 5.26
N GLY A 67 5.23 -4.64 4.97
CA GLY A 67 5.01 -6.02 4.53
C GLY A 67 4.95 -7.06 5.66
N TYR A 68 4.94 -8.34 5.26
CA TYR A 68 4.97 -9.48 6.18
C TYR A 68 6.27 -9.52 6.99
N LEU A 69 6.18 -9.89 8.29
CA LEU A 69 7.28 -9.91 9.27
C LEU A 69 7.94 -8.55 9.57
N ASP A 70 7.45 -7.47 8.95
CA ASP A 70 7.87 -6.12 9.24
C ASP A 70 7.00 -5.50 10.37
N ASN A 71 7.42 -4.38 10.94
CA ASN A 71 6.69 -3.70 12.02
C ASN A 71 7.07 -2.22 12.18
N TYR A 72 6.52 -1.57 13.20
CA TYR A 72 6.72 -0.14 13.43
C TYR A 72 8.16 0.32 13.67
N ASN A 73 9.08 -0.59 14.01
CA ASN A 73 10.49 -0.28 14.22
C ASN A 73 11.33 -0.30 12.92
N ALA A 74 10.71 -0.56 11.76
CA ALA A 74 11.43 -0.63 10.50
C ALA A 74 12.10 0.72 10.16
N VAL A 75 13.41 0.68 9.93
CA VAL A 75 14.22 1.87 9.65
C VAL A 75 13.73 2.61 8.40
N TRP A 76 13.39 1.87 7.35
CA TRP A 76 12.90 2.45 6.09
C TRP A 76 11.64 3.30 6.30
N TRP A 77 10.82 2.96 7.29
CA TRP A 77 9.56 3.64 7.57
C TRP A 77 9.80 5.05 8.10
N GLN A 78 10.80 5.18 8.98
CA GLN A 78 11.23 6.48 9.50
C GLN A 78 11.94 7.29 8.42
N GLN A 79 12.80 6.66 7.63
CA GLN A 79 13.50 7.32 6.52
C GLN A 79 12.55 7.87 5.46
N MET A 80 11.56 7.07 5.04
CA MET A 80 10.58 7.50 4.04
C MET A 80 9.66 8.59 4.58
N ALA A 81 9.20 8.49 5.84
CA ALA A 81 8.43 9.55 6.48
C ALA A 81 9.24 10.86 6.56
N ALA A 82 10.51 10.78 6.96
CA ALA A 82 11.40 11.94 6.99
C ALA A 82 11.60 12.54 5.60
N ALA A 83 11.80 11.72 4.56
CA ALA A 83 11.91 12.18 3.18
C ALA A 83 10.65 12.95 2.73
N PHE A 84 9.46 12.43 3.04
CA PHE A 84 8.20 13.13 2.75
C PHE A 84 8.09 14.46 3.48
N LEU A 85 8.40 14.49 4.78
CA LEU A 85 8.33 15.71 5.58
C LEU A 85 9.38 16.74 5.16
N GLN A 86 10.53 16.32 4.64
CA GLN A 86 11.51 17.22 4.03
C GLN A 86 10.97 17.82 2.72
N ALA A 87 10.33 17.01 1.88
CA ALA A 87 9.81 17.45 0.58
C ALA A 87 8.60 18.40 0.70
N GLU A 88 7.63 18.08 1.57
CA GLU A 88 6.31 18.76 1.60
C GLU A 88 5.75 18.90 3.02
N ASP A 89 4.84 19.85 3.25
CA ASP A 89 4.07 19.95 4.51
C ASP A 89 2.81 19.08 4.42
N LEU A 90 2.86 17.90 5.02
CA LEU A 90 1.86 16.84 4.86
C LEU A 90 1.59 16.07 6.16
N ASN A 91 0.53 15.26 6.16
CA ASN A 91 0.31 14.24 7.18
C ASN A 91 0.91 12.92 6.67
N VAL A 92 1.87 12.32 7.39
CA VAL A 92 2.34 10.95 7.12
C VAL A 92 1.76 10.03 8.19
N PHE A 93 0.92 9.10 7.79
CA PHE A 93 0.54 7.97 8.62
C PHE A 93 1.35 6.74 8.24
N ARG A 94 1.72 5.98 9.27
CA ARG A 94 2.41 4.70 9.15
C ARG A 94 1.54 3.64 9.80
N LEU A 95 1.03 2.69 9.02
CA LEU A 95 0.12 1.64 9.50
C LEU A 95 0.87 0.47 10.14
N ASP A 96 0.81 0.36 11.46
CA ASP A 96 1.34 -0.80 12.18
C ASP A 96 0.24 -1.85 12.28
N TRP A 97 0.44 -2.96 11.59
CA TRP A 97 -0.51 -4.07 11.50
C TRP A 97 0.15 -5.41 11.77
N ALA A 98 1.36 -5.42 12.34
CA ALA A 98 2.16 -6.62 12.58
C ALA A 98 1.45 -7.68 13.45
N GLN A 99 0.50 -7.26 14.29
CA GLN A 99 -0.33 -8.16 15.10
C GLN A 99 -1.23 -9.07 14.25
N SER A 100 -1.49 -8.69 13.00
CA SER A 100 -2.27 -9.47 12.03
C SER A 100 -1.50 -10.66 11.45
N PHE A 101 -0.25 -10.91 11.87
CA PHE A 101 0.61 -11.96 11.31
C PHE A 101 0.65 -13.26 12.14
N ALA A 102 -0.03 -13.31 13.29
CA ALA A 102 0.05 -14.42 14.24
C ALA A 102 -0.30 -15.79 13.63
N GLY A 103 -1.21 -15.84 12.65
CA GLY A 103 -1.60 -17.06 11.93
C GLY A 103 -0.69 -17.44 10.76
N GLY A 104 0.51 -16.86 10.65
CA GLY A 104 1.43 -17.10 9.53
C GLY A 104 1.03 -16.37 8.25
N TYR A 105 1.73 -16.66 7.16
CA TYR A 105 1.63 -15.92 5.89
C TYR A 105 0.23 -15.98 5.27
N GLN A 106 -0.43 -17.14 5.29
CA GLN A 106 -1.76 -17.33 4.72
C GLN A 106 -2.80 -16.46 5.45
N GLN A 107 -2.79 -16.48 6.78
CA GLN A 107 -3.66 -15.63 7.58
C GLN A 107 -3.33 -14.14 7.41
N ALA A 108 -2.04 -13.78 7.37
CA ALA A 108 -1.61 -12.41 7.09
C ALA A 108 -2.13 -11.91 5.73
N SER A 109 -2.10 -12.77 4.71
CA SER A 109 -2.61 -12.48 3.37
C SER A 109 -4.11 -12.25 3.40
N ALA A 110 -4.88 -13.12 4.08
CA ALA A 110 -6.32 -12.94 4.24
C ALA A 110 -6.67 -11.66 5.04
N ASN A 111 -5.86 -11.34 6.06
CA ASN A 111 -6.05 -10.16 6.89
C ASN A 111 -5.86 -8.83 6.14
N THR A 112 -5.23 -8.84 4.95
CA THR A 112 -5.12 -7.62 4.11
C THR A 112 -6.49 -7.02 3.79
N VAL A 113 -7.51 -7.85 3.56
CA VAL A 113 -8.88 -7.40 3.29
C VAL A 113 -9.51 -6.74 4.53
N THR A 114 -9.40 -7.41 5.68
CA THR A 114 -9.95 -6.92 6.96
C THR A 114 -9.30 -5.60 7.38
N VAL A 115 -7.96 -5.54 7.36
CA VAL A 115 -7.23 -4.31 7.73
C VAL A 115 -7.41 -3.22 6.67
N GLY A 116 -7.48 -3.59 5.39
CA GLY A 116 -7.82 -2.66 4.31
C GLY A 116 -9.17 -1.97 4.52
N ALA A 117 -10.19 -2.72 4.95
CA ALA A 117 -11.50 -2.16 5.30
C ALA A 117 -11.44 -1.20 6.50
N GLN A 118 -10.61 -1.47 7.51
CA GLN A 118 -10.39 -0.56 8.66
C GLN A 118 -9.74 0.76 8.22
N VAL A 119 -8.70 0.69 7.38
CA VAL A 119 -8.05 1.89 6.84
C VAL A 119 -9.00 2.67 5.93
N ALA A 120 -9.81 2.00 5.12
CA ALA A 120 -10.85 2.64 4.31
C ALA A 120 -11.94 3.32 5.16
N ASN A 121 -12.27 2.76 6.33
CA ASN A 121 -13.15 3.41 7.30
C ASN A 121 -12.51 4.68 7.87
N ALA A 122 -11.22 4.62 8.22
CA ALA A 122 -10.48 5.79 8.70
C ALA A 122 -10.43 6.90 7.64
N ILE A 123 -10.11 6.58 6.38
CA ILE A 123 -10.10 7.56 5.27
C ILE A 123 -11.47 8.22 5.09
N GLN A 124 -12.56 7.44 5.09
CA GLN A 124 -13.90 8.03 4.99
C GLN A 124 -14.28 8.88 6.18
N TYR A 125 -13.89 8.49 7.40
CA TYR A 125 -14.10 9.32 8.58
C TYR A 125 -13.36 10.65 8.46
N LEU A 126 -12.10 10.64 8.01
CA LEU A 126 -11.36 11.88 7.76
C LEU A 126 -12.05 12.75 6.70
N SER A 127 -12.65 12.12 5.68
CA SER A 127 -13.42 12.82 4.65
C SER A 127 -14.70 13.44 5.18
N SER A 128 -15.50 12.71 5.95
CA SER A 128 -16.81 13.18 6.42
C SER A 128 -16.71 14.13 7.62
N ALA A 129 -15.80 13.87 8.55
CA ALA A 129 -15.67 14.65 9.78
C ALA A 129 -14.77 15.89 9.63
N TYR A 130 -13.77 15.82 8.75
CA TYR A 130 -12.75 16.88 8.63
C TYR A 130 -12.59 17.43 7.21
N GLY A 131 -13.34 16.90 6.22
CA GLY A 131 -13.29 17.39 4.85
C GLY A 131 -12.01 17.02 4.09
N VAL A 132 -11.28 15.96 4.51
CA VAL A 132 -10.12 15.46 3.75
C VAL A 132 -10.60 14.67 2.54
N PRO A 133 -10.47 15.18 1.30
CA PRO A 133 -10.95 14.45 0.14
C PRO A 133 -10.10 13.19 -0.07
N ALA A 134 -10.75 12.03 -0.25
CA ALA A 134 -10.06 10.76 -0.52
C ALA A 134 -9.14 10.82 -1.75
N SER A 135 -9.43 11.73 -2.70
CA SER A 135 -8.58 11.99 -3.85
C SER A 135 -7.22 12.62 -3.52
N ASN A 136 -7.05 13.19 -2.32
CA ASN A 136 -5.78 13.73 -1.83
C ASN A 136 -5.01 12.73 -0.94
N VAL A 137 -5.55 11.52 -0.76
CA VAL A 137 -4.89 10.44 -0.02
C VAL A 137 -4.05 9.62 -0.99
N TYR A 138 -2.79 9.40 -0.61
CA TYR A 138 -1.84 8.59 -1.35
C TYR A 138 -1.33 7.46 -0.44
N VAL A 139 -1.60 6.22 -0.85
CA VAL A 139 -1.25 5.01 -0.11
C VAL A 139 -0.05 4.34 -0.77
N ILE A 140 0.96 4.00 0.02
CA ILE A 140 2.20 3.36 -0.43
C ILE A 140 2.37 2.09 0.38
N GLY A 141 2.39 0.95 -0.30
CA GLY A 141 2.47 -0.36 0.36
C GLY A 141 3.60 -1.20 -0.17
N HIS A 142 4.34 -1.88 0.71
CA HIS A 142 5.39 -2.83 0.32
C HIS A 142 4.95 -4.27 0.56
N SER A 143 5.25 -5.18 -0.37
CA SER A 143 4.96 -6.61 -0.21
C SER A 143 3.46 -6.87 0.04
N LEU A 144 3.08 -7.53 1.15
CA LEU A 144 1.68 -7.65 1.58
C LEU A 144 1.01 -6.29 1.80
N GLY A 145 1.77 -5.26 2.18
CA GLY A 145 1.26 -3.90 2.33
C GLY A 145 0.78 -3.29 1.01
N ALA A 146 1.34 -3.69 -0.13
CA ALA A 146 0.85 -3.27 -1.45
C ALA A 146 -0.52 -3.88 -1.75
N GLN A 147 -0.70 -5.16 -1.39
CA GLN A 147 -1.98 -5.85 -1.54
C GLN A 147 -3.03 -5.30 -0.56
N LEU A 148 -2.61 -4.94 0.66
CA LEU A 148 -3.44 -4.21 1.62
C LEU A 148 -3.86 -2.85 1.06
N ALA A 149 -2.95 -2.11 0.43
CA ALA A 149 -3.29 -0.84 -0.24
C ALA A 149 -4.36 -1.02 -1.33
N GLY A 150 -4.29 -2.11 -2.11
CA GLY A 150 -5.35 -2.52 -3.03
C GLY A 150 -6.68 -2.74 -2.32
N SER A 151 -6.68 -3.53 -1.24
CA SER A 151 -7.86 -3.76 -0.40
C SER A 151 -8.47 -2.47 0.18
N VAL A 152 -7.66 -1.44 0.50
CA VAL A 152 -8.15 -0.11 0.90
C VAL A 152 -8.93 0.54 -0.24
N GLY A 153 -8.35 0.54 -1.44
CA GLY A 153 -8.95 1.13 -2.63
C GLY A 153 -10.23 0.41 -3.05
N GLU A 154 -10.21 -0.92 -3.09
CA GLU A 154 -11.39 -1.78 -3.34
C GLU A 154 -12.52 -1.48 -2.35
N ALA A 155 -12.22 -1.40 -1.05
CA ALA A 155 -13.22 -1.10 -0.01
C ALA A 155 -13.82 0.31 -0.16
N LEU A 156 -13.03 1.32 -0.56
CA LEU A 156 -13.51 2.67 -0.84
C LEU A 156 -14.35 2.71 -2.12
N LYS A 157 -13.90 2.03 -3.18
CA LYS A 157 -14.58 1.91 -4.48
C LYS A 157 -15.98 1.32 -4.32
N ASN A 158 -16.10 0.25 -3.52
CA ASN A 158 -17.39 -0.39 -3.19
C ASN A 158 -18.35 0.53 -2.41
N ARG A 159 -17.86 1.67 -1.90
CA ARG A 159 -18.63 2.71 -1.21
C ARG A 159 -18.83 3.97 -2.07
N GLY A 160 -18.47 3.92 -3.36
CA GLY A 160 -18.55 5.05 -4.28
C GLY A 160 -17.47 6.11 -4.06
N VAL A 161 -16.40 5.79 -3.32
CA VAL A 161 -15.30 6.72 -3.01
C VAL A 161 -14.06 6.32 -3.79
N GLN A 162 -13.54 7.21 -4.64
CA GLN A 162 -12.30 6.94 -5.37
C GLN A 162 -11.07 7.46 -4.61
N LEU A 163 -10.16 6.56 -4.25
CA LEU A 163 -8.87 6.90 -3.67
C LEU A 163 -7.96 7.65 -4.66
N GLY A 164 -7.14 8.58 -4.16
CA GLY A 164 -6.24 9.40 -4.98
C GLY A 164 -5.17 8.59 -5.72
N ARG A 165 -4.24 8.00 -4.98
CA ARG A 165 -3.14 7.22 -5.56
C ARG A 165 -2.78 6.00 -4.71
N ILE A 166 -2.39 4.91 -5.36
CA ILE A 166 -1.67 3.80 -4.75
C ILE A 166 -0.33 3.61 -5.44
N THR A 167 0.74 3.39 -4.65
CA THR A 167 1.99 2.83 -5.18
C THR A 167 2.29 1.50 -4.51
N GLY A 168 2.34 0.44 -5.31
CA GLY A 168 2.71 -0.90 -4.88
C GLY A 168 4.21 -1.14 -5.03
N LEU A 169 4.92 -1.23 -3.91
CA LEU A 169 6.36 -1.50 -3.85
C LEU A 169 6.56 -3.02 -3.79
N ASP A 170 6.94 -3.58 -4.92
CA ASP A 170 7.10 -5.01 -5.17
C ASP A 170 5.95 -5.84 -4.56
N PRO A 171 4.71 -5.68 -5.05
CA PRO A 171 3.52 -6.28 -4.45
C PRO A 171 3.69 -7.80 -4.28
N ALA A 172 3.29 -8.36 -3.14
CA ALA A 172 3.50 -9.80 -2.88
C ALA A 172 2.77 -10.66 -3.92
N GLY A 173 3.47 -11.65 -4.51
CA GLY A 173 2.90 -12.59 -5.46
C GLY A 173 2.18 -13.78 -4.80
N PRO A 174 2.80 -14.49 -3.84
CA PRO A 174 2.19 -15.68 -3.22
C PRO A 174 0.84 -15.37 -2.57
N GLY A 175 -0.21 -16.10 -2.95
CA GLY A 175 -1.58 -15.89 -2.46
C GLY A 175 -2.39 -14.82 -3.21
N PHE A 176 -1.76 -14.07 -4.12
CA PHE A 176 -2.41 -12.98 -4.88
C PHE A 176 -2.32 -13.16 -6.40
N ASP A 177 -1.24 -13.73 -6.91
CA ASP A 177 -1.11 -14.06 -8.33
C ASP A 177 -2.18 -15.09 -8.72
N GLY A 178 -3.10 -14.69 -9.61
CA GLY A 178 -4.26 -15.50 -10.00
C GLY A 178 -5.46 -15.41 -9.05
N ALA A 179 -5.36 -14.66 -7.95
CA ALA A 179 -6.52 -14.35 -7.11
C ALA A 179 -7.51 -13.43 -7.84
N ALA A 180 -8.74 -13.39 -7.33
CA ALA A 180 -9.79 -12.50 -7.82
C ALA A 180 -9.37 -11.03 -7.68
N ALA A 181 -9.81 -10.18 -8.62
CA ALA A 181 -9.51 -8.74 -8.63
C ALA A 181 -9.86 -8.05 -7.30
N SER A 182 -10.96 -8.44 -6.65
CA SER A 182 -11.38 -7.88 -5.36
C SER A 182 -10.50 -8.26 -4.16
N ALA A 183 -9.52 -9.14 -4.34
CA ALA A 183 -8.66 -9.67 -3.28
C ALA A 183 -7.18 -9.35 -3.49
N LYS A 184 -6.83 -8.56 -4.51
CA LYS A 184 -5.47 -8.15 -4.83
C LYS A 184 -5.44 -6.71 -5.33
N LEU A 185 -4.25 -6.13 -5.38
CA LEU A 185 -4.04 -4.82 -5.97
C LEU A 185 -4.39 -4.83 -7.45
N GLU A 186 -5.24 -3.88 -7.85
CA GLU A 186 -5.71 -3.69 -9.21
C GLU A 186 -5.66 -2.23 -9.63
N GLN A 187 -5.63 -2.01 -10.94
CA GLN A 187 -5.59 -0.67 -11.52
C GLN A 187 -6.77 0.21 -11.06
N THR A 188 -7.92 -0.41 -10.79
CA THR A 188 -9.17 0.27 -10.43
C THR A 188 -9.23 0.78 -8.98
N ASP A 189 -8.26 0.43 -8.14
CA ASP A 189 -8.31 0.68 -6.70
C ASP A 189 -8.04 2.15 -6.33
N ALA A 190 -7.47 2.94 -7.24
CA ALA A 190 -7.29 4.38 -7.09
C ALA A 190 -7.38 5.08 -8.45
N ARG A 191 -7.49 6.42 -8.46
CA ARG A 191 -7.41 7.21 -9.69
C ARG A 191 -6.09 6.97 -10.43
N PHE A 192 -5.03 6.69 -9.68
CA PHE A 192 -3.75 6.30 -10.22
C PHE A 192 -3.13 5.19 -9.37
N VAL A 193 -2.64 4.16 -10.03
CA VAL A 193 -1.98 3.01 -9.41
C VAL A 193 -0.70 2.78 -10.17
N ASP A 194 0.43 2.83 -9.49
CA ASP A 194 1.73 2.49 -10.06
C ASP A 194 2.45 1.43 -9.22
N THR A 195 3.26 0.60 -9.87
CA THR A 195 4.03 -0.44 -9.17
C THR A 195 5.52 -0.31 -9.46
N ILE A 196 6.35 -0.63 -8.46
CA ILE A 196 7.80 -0.76 -8.63
C ILE A 196 8.15 -2.22 -8.35
N MET A 197 8.33 -2.99 -9.41
CA MET A 197 8.54 -4.44 -9.36
C MET A 197 10.04 -4.72 -9.38
N THR A 198 10.59 -5.21 -8.27
CA THR A 198 12.03 -5.45 -8.10
C THR A 198 12.37 -6.92 -7.90
N ASN A 199 11.41 -7.76 -7.52
CA ASN A 199 11.55 -9.20 -7.41
C ASN A 199 10.34 -9.97 -8.00
N ALA A 200 9.89 -9.55 -9.18
CA ALA A 200 8.76 -10.14 -9.90
C ALA A 200 8.95 -11.64 -10.18
N GLY A 201 7.95 -12.44 -9.81
CA GLY A 201 7.95 -13.89 -9.90
C GLY A 201 8.85 -14.59 -8.85
N GLY A 202 9.40 -13.84 -7.90
CA GLY A 202 10.04 -14.36 -6.69
C GLY A 202 9.08 -14.19 -5.50
N LEU A 203 9.36 -13.23 -4.63
CA LEU A 203 8.41 -12.78 -3.60
C LEU A 203 7.40 -11.78 -4.13
N GLY A 204 7.81 -10.98 -5.13
CA GLY A 204 6.94 -10.04 -5.83
C GLY A 204 6.07 -10.73 -6.89
N SER A 205 4.91 -10.14 -7.17
CA SER A 205 3.97 -10.56 -8.19
C SER A 205 4.63 -10.54 -9.57
N ALA A 206 4.28 -11.50 -10.41
CA ALA A 206 4.65 -11.46 -11.83
C ALA A 206 3.68 -10.60 -12.67
N GLN A 207 2.56 -10.15 -12.08
CA GLN A 207 1.47 -9.46 -12.78
C GLN A 207 1.66 -7.94 -12.74
N ALA A 208 1.63 -7.32 -13.92
CA ALA A 208 1.62 -5.86 -14.05
C ALA A 208 0.18 -5.36 -13.85
N VAL A 209 -0.16 -4.96 -12.63
CA VAL A 209 -1.54 -4.62 -12.22
C VAL A 209 -1.81 -3.12 -12.11
N GLY A 210 -0.78 -2.27 -12.14
CA GLY A 210 -0.94 -0.81 -12.10
C GLY A 210 -1.22 -0.22 -13.49
N HIS A 211 -1.59 1.06 -13.51
CA HIS A 211 -1.57 1.89 -14.72
C HIS A 211 -0.16 1.89 -15.32
N LEU A 212 0.84 2.17 -14.49
CA LEU A 212 2.26 2.08 -14.84
C LEU A 212 2.94 1.06 -13.93
N ASN A 213 3.73 0.18 -14.53
CA ASN A 213 4.47 -0.86 -13.83
C ASN A 213 5.95 -0.69 -14.18
N PHE A 214 6.74 -0.27 -13.19
CA PHE A 214 8.16 -0.02 -13.33
C PHE A 214 8.95 -1.28 -12.98
N LEU A 215 9.75 -1.76 -13.92
CA LEU A 215 10.57 -2.97 -13.80
C LEU A 215 12.06 -2.60 -13.95
N PRO A 216 12.66 -1.91 -12.96
CA PRO A 216 14.07 -1.56 -13.00
C PRO A 216 14.93 -2.81 -13.10
N ASN A 217 15.94 -2.79 -13.98
CA ASN A 217 16.82 -3.92 -14.24
C ASN A 217 16.04 -5.18 -14.69
N GLY A 218 14.91 -5.01 -15.37
CA GLY A 218 14.02 -6.10 -15.79
C GLY A 218 13.10 -6.63 -14.68
N GLY A 219 13.19 -6.08 -13.47
CA GLY A 219 12.23 -6.26 -12.38
C GLY A 219 12.32 -7.56 -11.59
N ARG A 220 13.33 -8.42 -11.82
CA ARG A 220 13.46 -9.73 -11.15
C ARG A 220 14.60 -9.81 -10.13
N VAL A 221 15.80 -9.40 -10.53
CA VAL A 221 17.00 -9.46 -9.70
C VAL A 221 17.69 -8.11 -9.78
N GLN A 222 17.88 -7.46 -8.65
CA GLN A 222 18.44 -6.12 -8.61
C GLN A 222 19.96 -6.15 -8.47
N PRO A 223 20.69 -5.14 -8.99
CA PRO A 223 22.13 -5.02 -8.81
C PRO A 223 22.53 -5.10 -7.33
N GLY A 224 23.54 -5.92 -7.03
CA GLY A 224 24.02 -6.20 -5.67
C GLY A 224 23.19 -7.25 -4.90
N CYS A 225 22.17 -7.84 -5.51
CA CYS A 225 21.38 -8.93 -4.92
C CYS A 225 21.63 -10.27 -5.63
N SER A 226 21.46 -11.36 -4.88
CA SER A 226 21.55 -12.73 -5.41
C SER A 226 20.15 -13.33 -5.63
N VAL A 227 20.01 -14.18 -6.65
CA VAL A 227 18.79 -14.99 -6.88
C VAL A 227 18.44 -15.84 -5.66
N LEU A 228 19.45 -16.28 -4.90
CA LEU A 228 19.27 -17.10 -3.70
C LEU A 228 18.74 -16.31 -2.49
N LEU A 229 18.77 -14.97 -2.56
CA LEU A 229 18.33 -14.07 -1.49
C LEU A 229 17.26 -13.10 -2.02
N PRO A 230 16.04 -13.60 -2.31
CA PRO A 230 15.00 -12.80 -2.97
C PRO A 230 14.59 -11.57 -2.14
N LEU A 231 14.71 -11.63 -0.80
CA LEU A 231 14.47 -10.51 0.10
C LEU A 231 15.31 -9.26 -0.24
N CYS A 232 16.55 -9.43 -0.72
CA CYS A 232 17.39 -8.31 -1.13
C CYS A 232 16.74 -7.54 -2.29
N SER A 233 16.37 -8.25 -3.36
CA SER A 233 15.70 -7.64 -4.51
C SER A 233 14.32 -7.11 -4.13
N HIS A 234 13.60 -7.81 -3.26
CA HIS A 234 12.27 -7.41 -2.77
C HIS A 234 12.30 -6.08 -2.00
N ALA A 235 13.35 -5.84 -1.20
CA ALA A 235 13.50 -4.62 -0.43
C ALA A 235 13.96 -3.41 -1.27
N LYS A 236 14.54 -3.60 -2.46
CA LYS A 236 15.05 -2.50 -3.30
C LYS A 236 13.98 -1.51 -3.73
N ALA A 237 12.73 -1.93 -3.86
CA ALA A 237 11.61 -1.03 -4.16
C ALA A 237 11.49 0.10 -3.12
N LEU A 238 11.78 -0.18 -1.83
CA LEU A 238 11.75 0.80 -0.74
C LEU A 238 12.79 1.90 -0.94
N THR A 239 14.03 1.53 -1.29
CA THR A 239 15.11 2.50 -1.57
C THR A 239 14.78 3.35 -2.79
N ILE A 240 14.34 2.72 -3.89
CA ILE A 240 14.01 3.41 -5.13
C ILE A 240 12.93 4.48 -4.90
N VAL A 241 11.84 4.13 -4.19
CA VAL A 241 10.79 5.12 -3.92
C VAL A 241 11.27 6.20 -2.95
N THR A 242 12.09 5.86 -1.95
CA THR A 242 12.56 6.83 -0.94
C THR A 242 13.44 7.90 -1.59
N ASP A 243 14.40 7.48 -2.42
CA ASP A 243 15.29 8.38 -3.16
C ASP A 243 14.48 9.29 -4.10
N SER A 244 13.45 8.74 -4.74
CA SER A 244 12.60 9.51 -5.66
C SER A 244 11.82 10.65 -5.00
N ILE A 245 11.56 10.58 -3.67
CA ILE A 245 10.83 11.63 -2.94
C ILE A 245 11.67 12.91 -2.90
N THR A 246 12.92 12.80 -2.43
CA THR A 246 13.85 13.93 -2.33
C THR A 246 14.36 14.37 -3.70
N GLY A 247 14.15 13.56 -4.74
CA GLY A 247 14.66 13.79 -6.10
C GLY A 247 16.11 13.32 -6.28
N GLN A 248 16.66 12.61 -5.30
CA GLN A 248 17.95 11.94 -5.41
C GLN A 248 17.80 10.70 -6.29
N ASN A 249 18.87 10.34 -7.01
CA ASN A 249 18.94 9.11 -7.83
C ASN A 249 17.71 8.89 -8.73
N GLN A 250 17.19 9.96 -9.34
CA GLN A 250 15.97 9.90 -10.14
C GLN A 250 16.13 8.94 -11.32
N ILE A 251 15.33 7.88 -11.33
CA ILE A 251 15.31 6.89 -12.41
C ILE A 251 14.27 7.33 -13.45
N THR A 252 14.67 7.35 -14.72
CA THR A 252 13.74 7.49 -15.85
C THR A 252 13.61 6.15 -16.55
N ALA A 253 12.40 5.61 -16.61
CA ALA A 253 12.10 4.36 -17.28
C ALA A 253 11.39 4.62 -18.63
N THR A 254 11.57 3.70 -19.58
CA THR A 254 11.02 3.78 -20.94
C THR A 254 9.95 2.71 -21.12
N GLN A 255 8.80 3.10 -21.67
CA GLN A 255 7.72 2.18 -21.98
C GLN A 255 8.19 1.16 -23.01
N CYS A 256 7.99 -0.11 -22.73
CA CYS A 256 8.31 -1.19 -23.65
C CYS A 256 7.43 -2.41 -23.32
N PRO A 257 7.05 -3.24 -24.30
CA PRO A 257 6.25 -4.43 -24.01
C PRO A 257 7.02 -5.48 -23.20
N GLU A 258 8.33 -5.63 -23.47
CA GLU A 258 9.17 -6.66 -22.87
C GLU A 258 10.60 -6.16 -22.63
N TYR A 259 11.25 -6.71 -21.60
CA TYR A 259 12.60 -6.29 -21.21
C TYR A 259 13.65 -6.60 -22.27
N ALA A 260 13.56 -7.75 -22.95
CA ALA A 260 14.50 -8.11 -24.02
C ALA A 260 14.44 -7.11 -25.19
N THR A 261 13.23 -6.60 -25.51
CA THR A 261 13.02 -5.56 -26.53
C THR A 261 13.63 -4.23 -26.09
N PHE A 262 13.51 -3.89 -24.81
CA PHE A 262 14.15 -2.71 -24.22
C PHE A 262 15.68 -2.80 -24.31
N GLN A 263 16.28 -3.94 -23.94
CA GLN A 263 17.73 -4.15 -24.00
C GLN A 263 18.31 -4.05 -25.43
N GLN A 264 17.50 -4.33 -26.45
CA GLN A 264 17.87 -4.18 -27.85
C GLN A 264 17.72 -2.74 -28.38
N GLY A 265 17.34 -1.77 -27.54
CA GLY A 265 17.14 -0.37 -27.93
C GLY A 265 15.91 -0.12 -28.81
N ARG A 266 15.00 -1.10 -28.93
CA ARG A 266 13.84 -1.03 -29.83
C ARG A 266 12.70 -0.15 -29.30
N CYS A 267 12.85 0.41 -28.10
CA CYS A 267 11.86 1.27 -27.44
C CYS A 267 12.34 2.72 -27.23
N ASN A 268 13.45 3.14 -27.83
CA ASN A 268 14.08 4.44 -27.55
C ASN A 268 13.21 5.69 -27.83
N GLY A 269 12.18 5.58 -28.69
CA GLY A 269 11.22 6.65 -28.98
C GLY A 269 9.89 6.56 -28.23
N GLN A 270 9.73 5.58 -27.33
CA GLN A 270 8.51 5.37 -26.58
C GLN A 270 8.40 6.33 -25.39
N ALA A 271 7.20 6.40 -24.79
CA ALA A 271 6.95 7.25 -23.63
C ALA A 271 7.92 6.96 -22.49
N ARG A 272 8.31 8.00 -21.76
CA ARG A 272 9.21 7.93 -20.60
C ARG A 272 8.51 8.43 -19.36
N ALA A 273 8.82 7.82 -18.23
CA ALA A 273 8.28 8.23 -16.94
C ALA A 273 9.37 8.19 -15.87
N ILE A 274 9.31 9.15 -14.95
CA ILE A 274 10.10 9.13 -13.72
C ILE A 274 9.53 8.02 -12.84
N VAL A 275 10.39 7.17 -12.27
CA VAL A 275 9.98 6.11 -11.35
C VAL A 275 9.73 6.67 -9.95
N GLY A 276 8.66 6.22 -9.29
CA GLY A 276 8.40 6.49 -7.88
C GLY A 276 7.56 7.74 -7.61
N TYR A 277 7.90 8.51 -6.58
CA TYR A 277 7.03 9.57 -6.06
C TYR A 277 6.64 10.62 -7.11
N ARG A 278 7.63 11.03 -7.92
CA ARG A 278 7.51 12.07 -8.94
C ARG A 278 6.99 11.56 -10.29
N THR A 279 6.42 10.35 -10.33
CA THR A 279 5.77 9.80 -11.53
C THR A 279 4.70 10.76 -12.05
N ASN A 280 4.72 11.04 -13.36
CA ASN A 280 3.69 11.83 -14.01
C ASN A 280 2.38 11.03 -14.12
N LEU A 281 1.33 11.50 -13.45
CA LEU A 281 0.03 10.85 -13.37
C LEU A 281 -0.76 10.90 -14.70
N ALA A 282 -0.34 11.74 -15.66
CA ALA A 282 -1.02 11.93 -16.94
C ALA A 282 -0.93 10.73 -17.90
N ALA A 283 -0.11 9.71 -17.59
CA ALA A 283 0.09 8.53 -18.43
C ALA A 283 -0.91 7.37 -18.16
N ALA A 284 -1.98 7.62 -17.38
CA ALA A 284 -2.96 6.62 -16.99
C ALA A 284 -3.89 6.22 -18.17
N GLY A 285 -3.55 5.13 -18.88
CA GLY A 285 -4.43 4.47 -19.83
C GLY A 285 -5.30 3.39 -19.19
N SER A 286 -6.23 2.80 -19.94
CA SER A 286 -7.10 1.70 -19.47
C SER A 286 -6.41 0.32 -19.42
N SER A 287 -5.15 0.23 -19.82
CA SER A 287 -4.39 -1.01 -19.87
C SER A 287 -3.05 -0.85 -19.14
N PRO A 288 -2.61 -1.88 -18.39
CA PRO A 288 -1.32 -1.83 -17.70
C PRO A 288 -0.15 -1.64 -18.66
N LEU A 289 0.66 -0.63 -18.40
CA LEU A 289 1.87 -0.35 -19.17
C LEU A 289 3.11 -0.79 -18.39
N LYS A 290 4.09 -1.39 -19.08
CA LYS A 290 5.39 -1.75 -18.52
C LYS A 290 6.46 -0.74 -18.91
N PHE A 291 7.29 -0.38 -17.95
CA PHE A 291 8.39 0.57 -18.08
C PHE A 291 9.69 -0.06 -17.57
N TYR A 292 10.77 0.06 -18.34
CA TYR A 292 12.07 -0.52 -18.02
C TYR A 292 13.16 0.55 -17.94
N SER A 293 14.13 0.33 -17.06
CA SER A 293 15.33 1.17 -16.89
C SER A 293 16.54 0.28 -16.65
#